data_AF-A0A3P3QCD1-F1
#
_entry.id   AF-A0A3P3QCD1-F1
#
_cell.length_a   1.000
_cell.length_b   1.000
_cell.length_c   1.000
_cell.angle_alpha   90.00
_cell.angle_beta   90.00
_cell.angle_gamma   90.00
#
_symmetry.space_group_name_H-M   'P 1'
#
loop_
_entity.id
_entity.type
_entity.pdbx_description
1 polymer ?
#
loop_
_entity_poly.entity_id
_entity_poly.type
_entity_poly.pdbx_seq_one_letter_code
_entity_poly.pdbx_strand_id
1 'polypeptide(L)'
;MTKITPILLCCFSLLVLSSCAEDYSARIKAPELTVVNSTGETIDRIVERSCEANDDSNDRVLARDLKTGRSLVIPLAVTCSNLEAFNKEGRVVGRQAEVSTPPDLYWQIY
;
A
#
# COMPACT_ATOMS: atom_id res chain seq x y z
N MET A 1 59.70 10.70 21.63
CA MET A 1 58.90 9.47 21.82
C MET A 1 57.47 9.88 22.18
N THR A 2 56.62 10.01 21.17
CA THR A 2 55.22 10.48 21.29
C THR A 2 54.31 9.31 21.61
N LYS A 3 53.87 9.21 22.88
CA LYS A 3 52.86 8.24 23.34
C LYS A 3 51.46 8.78 23.07
N ILE A 4 51.06 8.84 21.79
CA ILE A 4 49.69 9.19 21.40
C ILE A 4 49.21 8.06 20.50
N THR A 5 48.84 6.90 21.03
CA THR A 5 48.65 5.77 20.11
C THR A 5 47.55 4.73 20.37
N PRO A 6 46.99 4.51 21.58
CA PRO A 6 45.87 3.56 21.69
C PRO A 6 44.49 4.22 21.81
N ILE A 7 44.33 5.23 22.66
CA ILE A 7 43.00 5.81 22.99
C ILE A 7 42.41 6.57 21.82
N LEU A 8 43.23 7.40 21.16
CA LEU A 8 42.83 8.17 19.98
C LEU A 8 42.46 7.27 18.80
N LEU A 9 43.18 6.15 18.64
CA LEU A 9 42.84 5.14 17.63
C LEU A 9 41.51 4.47 17.94
N CYS A 10 41.29 4.11 19.22
CA CYS A 10 40.06 3.47 19.69
C CYS A 10 38.82 4.37 19.48
N CYS A 11 38.92 5.66 19.82
CA CYS A 11 37.86 6.64 19.60
C CYS A 11 37.57 6.84 18.10
N PHE A 12 38.60 6.82 17.25
CA PHE A 12 38.42 6.94 15.81
C PHE A 12 37.69 5.71 15.24
N SER A 13 38.03 4.50 15.70
CA SER A 13 37.28 3.30 15.30
C SER A 13 35.83 3.32 15.76
N LEU A 14 35.52 3.83 16.96
CA LEU A 14 34.14 3.92 17.45
C LEU A 14 33.29 4.89 16.61
N LEU A 15 33.87 6.01 16.14
CA LEU A 15 33.19 6.96 15.26
C LEU A 15 32.88 6.36 13.87
N VAL A 16 33.79 5.52 13.35
CA VAL A 16 33.57 4.82 12.08
C VAL A 16 32.49 3.74 12.20
N LEU A 17 32.43 3.01 13.32
CA LEU A 17 31.36 2.04 13.56
C LEU A 17 29.98 2.68 13.72
N SER A 18 29.86 3.87 14.34
CA SER A 18 28.57 4.55 14.47
C SER A 18 28.04 5.13 13.15
N SER A 19 28.92 5.44 12.18
CA SER A 19 28.52 5.95 10.87
C SER A 19 28.00 4.86 9.92
N CYS A 20 28.14 3.58 10.28
CA CYS A 20 27.60 2.43 9.54
C CYS A 20 26.32 1.87 10.17
N ALA A 21 25.79 2.50 11.23
CA ALA A 21 24.42 2.29 11.62
C ALA A 21 23.53 2.90 10.53
N GLU A 22 23.34 2.14 9.46
CA GLU A 22 22.35 2.42 8.43
C GLU A 22 21.02 2.61 9.17
N ASP A 23 20.48 3.82 9.13
CA ASP A 23 19.14 4.08 9.63
C ASP A 23 18.22 3.13 8.87
N TYR A 24 17.83 2.02 9.50
CA TYR A 24 16.79 1.15 9.03
C TYR A 24 15.48 1.92 9.21
N SER A 25 15.31 2.95 8.38
CA SER A 25 14.00 3.49 8.08
C SER A 25 13.29 2.35 7.38
N ALA A 26 12.49 1.61 8.15
CA ALA A 26 11.40 0.86 7.60
C ALA A 26 10.56 1.88 6.81
N ARG A 27 10.87 2.06 5.52
CA ARG A 27 10.00 2.80 4.61
C ARG A 27 8.74 1.95 4.55
N ILE A 28 7.78 2.30 5.40
CA ILE A 28 6.45 1.71 5.40
C ILE A 28 5.89 2.06 4.02
N LYS A 29 6.02 1.13 3.07
CA LYS A 29 5.32 1.24 1.80
C LYS A 29 3.84 1.18 2.15
N ALA A 30 3.09 2.18 1.71
CA ALA A 30 1.65 2.13 1.83
C ALA A 30 1.15 0.84 1.16
N PRO A 31 0.15 0.15 1.74
CA PRO A 31 -0.45 -0.98 1.07
C PRO A 31 -1.01 -0.54 -0.29
N GLU A 32 -0.70 -1.30 -1.33
CA GLU A 32 -1.10 -1.01 -2.71
C GLU A 32 -1.99 -2.13 -3.24
N LEU A 33 -3.10 -1.74 -3.87
CA LEU A 33 -3.97 -2.61 -4.64
C LEU A 33 -3.69 -2.44 -6.12
N THR A 34 -3.42 -3.54 -6.81
CA THR A 34 -3.37 -3.54 -8.27
C THR A 34 -4.74 -3.90 -8.83
N VAL A 35 -5.33 -2.98 -9.59
CA VAL A 35 -6.59 -3.20 -10.31
C VAL A 35 -6.28 -3.39 -11.78
N VAL A 36 -6.83 -4.44 -12.38
CA VAL A 36 -6.70 -4.74 -13.81
C VAL A 36 -8.09 -4.70 -14.44
N ASN A 37 -8.28 -3.89 -15.48
CA ASN A 37 -9.52 -3.92 -16.24
C ASN A 37 -9.46 -5.03 -17.29
N SER A 38 -10.01 -6.20 -16.96
CA SER A 38 -10.21 -7.32 -17.87
C SER A 38 -11.62 -7.36 -18.49
N THR A 39 -12.43 -6.31 -18.32
CA THR A 39 -13.76 -6.23 -18.94
C THR A 39 -13.64 -5.84 -20.42
N GLY A 40 -14.68 -6.07 -21.21
CA GLY A 40 -14.73 -5.67 -22.62
C GLY A 40 -14.94 -4.17 -22.86
N GLU A 41 -15.02 -3.36 -21.80
CA GLU A 41 -15.35 -1.93 -21.88
C GLU A 41 -14.50 -1.07 -20.93
N THR A 42 -14.62 0.26 -21.04
CA THR A 42 -13.92 1.18 -20.15
C THR A 42 -14.68 1.31 -18.83
N ILE A 43 -13.97 1.14 -17.72
CA ILE A 43 -14.50 1.43 -16.38
C ILE A 43 -14.45 2.95 -16.20
N ASP A 44 -15.61 3.57 -15.99
CA ASP A 44 -15.76 5.02 -15.77
C ASP A 44 -15.16 5.43 -14.42
N ARG A 45 -15.49 4.70 -13.36
CA ARG A 45 -14.98 4.96 -12.01
C ARG A 45 -14.94 3.72 -11.14
N ILE A 46 -14.01 3.72 -10.19
CA ILE A 46 -13.93 2.74 -9.11
C ILE A 46 -14.23 3.48 -7.80
N VAL A 47 -15.20 2.99 -7.05
CA VAL A 47 -15.64 3.54 -5.77
C VAL A 47 -15.23 2.60 -4.65
N GLU A 48 -14.68 3.16 -3.60
CA GLU A 48 -14.33 2.52 -2.34
C GLU A 48 -15.33 2.91 -1.27
N ARG A 49 -15.74 1.90 -0.49
CA ARG A 49 -16.58 2.05 0.69
C ARG A 49 -15.97 1.27 1.84
N SER A 50 -15.94 1.87 3.03
CA SER A 50 -15.54 1.13 4.24
C SER A 50 -16.45 -0.08 4.46
N CYS A 51 -15.89 -1.21 4.89
CA CYS A 51 -16.67 -2.41 5.20
C CYS A 51 -17.71 -2.17 6.31
N GLU A 52 -17.45 -1.22 7.21
CA GLU A 52 -18.34 -0.86 8.32
C GLU A 52 -19.40 0.17 7.92
N ALA A 53 -19.32 0.74 6.71
CA ALA A 53 -20.29 1.73 6.26
C ALA A 53 -21.60 1.04 5.86
N ASN A 54 -22.69 1.45 6.52
CA ASN A 54 -24.05 0.96 6.23
C ASN A 54 -24.79 1.80 5.18
N ASP A 55 -24.18 2.87 4.69
CA ASP A 55 -24.74 3.76 3.67
C ASP A 55 -23.66 4.23 2.68
N ASP A 56 -24.11 4.87 1.60
CA ASP A 56 -23.26 5.38 0.52
C ASP A 56 -22.58 6.72 0.88
N SER A 57 -22.72 7.20 2.12
CA SER A 57 -22.31 8.56 2.52
C SER A 57 -20.78 8.76 2.54
N ASN A 58 -20.03 7.66 2.66
CA ASN A 58 -18.57 7.65 2.74
C ASN A 58 -17.90 7.07 1.48
N ASP A 59 -18.60 7.09 0.35
CA ASP A 59 -18.06 6.61 -0.92
C ASP A 59 -16.92 7.49 -1.43
N ARG A 60 -15.76 6.87 -1.67
CA ARG A 60 -14.58 7.56 -2.21
C ARG A 60 -14.26 7.05 -3.61
N VAL A 61 -14.12 7.96 -4.57
CA VAL A 61 -13.69 7.59 -5.92
C VAL A 61 -12.16 7.41 -5.93
N LEU A 62 -11.71 6.19 -6.19
CA LEU A 62 -10.28 5.84 -6.23
C LEU A 62 -9.65 6.06 -7.60
N ALA A 63 -10.41 5.84 -8.67
CA ALA A 63 -9.91 5.86 -10.04
C ALA A 63 -11.00 6.22 -11.03
N ARG A 64 -10.60 6.72 -12.20
CA ARG A 64 -11.49 7.04 -13.33
C ARG A 64 -10.89 6.61 -14.66
N ASP A 65 -11.75 6.37 -15.65
CA ASP A 65 -11.40 6.10 -17.05
C ASP A 65 -10.36 4.98 -17.25
N LEU A 66 -10.51 3.86 -16.54
CA LEU A 66 -9.63 2.71 -16.69
C LEU A 66 -10.00 1.92 -17.96
N LYS A 67 -9.23 2.11 -19.02
CA LYS A 67 -9.42 1.43 -20.31
C LYS A 67 -9.21 -0.08 -20.20
N THR A 68 -9.88 -0.83 -21.07
CA THR A 68 -9.71 -2.28 -21.22
C THR A 68 -8.24 -2.67 -21.41
N GLY A 69 -7.82 -3.73 -20.70
CA GLY A 69 -6.46 -4.27 -20.73
C GLY A 69 -5.44 -3.43 -19.98
N ARG A 70 -5.84 -2.36 -19.29
CA ARG A 70 -4.94 -1.53 -18.48
C ARG A 70 -5.03 -1.91 -17.00
N SER A 71 -3.93 -1.65 -16.32
CA SER A 71 -3.82 -1.78 -14.87
C SER A 71 -3.55 -0.44 -14.21
N LEU A 72 -3.99 -0.32 -12.97
CA LEU A 72 -3.75 0.82 -12.09
C LEU A 72 -3.32 0.29 -10.72
N VAL A 73 -2.39 0.99 -10.08
CA VAL A 73 -2.00 0.73 -8.69
C VAL A 73 -2.59 1.83 -7.82
N ILE A 74 -3.32 1.45 -6.78
CA ILE A 74 -4.03 2.37 -5.90
C ILE A 74 -3.52 2.15 -4.47
N PRO A 75 -3.02 3.18 -3.78
CA PRO A 75 -2.70 3.08 -2.37
C PRO A 75 -4.01 2.99 -1.55
N LEU A 76 -4.16 1.94 -0.75
CA LEU A 76 -5.27 1.81 0.19
C LEU A 76 -4.81 2.31 1.56
N ALA A 77 -5.59 3.21 2.15
CA ALA A 77 -5.32 3.79 3.47
C ALA A 77 -6.01 3.01 4.61
N VAL A 78 -6.94 2.11 4.28
CA VAL A 78 -7.88 1.47 5.19
C VAL A 78 -7.66 -0.04 5.25
N THR A 79 -7.97 -0.61 6.42
CA THR A 79 -7.80 -2.02 6.76
C THR A 79 -8.80 -2.95 6.06
N CYS A 80 -10.00 -2.47 5.71
CA CYS A 80 -11.02 -3.22 4.97
C CYS A 80 -11.85 -2.28 4.08
N SER A 81 -12.06 -2.64 2.82
CA SER A 81 -12.92 -1.88 1.91
C SER A 81 -13.70 -2.75 0.91
N ASN A 82 -14.92 -2.33 0.62
CA ASN A 82 -15.72 -2.81 -0.49
C ASN A 82 -15.49 -1.91 -1.70
N LEU A 83 -15.21 -2.52 -2.85
CA LEU A 83 -14.92 -1.82 -4.10
C LEU A 83 -15.96 -2.15 -5.16
N GLU A 84 -16.49 -1.12 -5.80
CA GLU A 84 -17.39 -1.25 -6.95
C GLU A 84 -16.84 -0.51 -8.17
N ALA A 85 -16.86 -1.16 -9.33
CA ALA A 85 -16.49 -0.58 -10.61
C ALA A 85 -17.75 -0.26 -11.41
N PHE A 86 -17.84 0.96 -11.93
CA PHE A 86 -18.98 1.43 -12.72
C PHE A 86 -18.57 1.68 -14.17
N ASN A 87 -19.49 1.41 -15.10
CA ASN A 87 -19.36 1.83 -16.49
C ASN A 87 -19.94 3.25 -16.71
N LYS A 88 -19.89 3.72 -17.96
CA LYS A 88 -20.34 5.07 -18.32
C LYS A 88 -21.85 5.28 -18.19
N GLU A 89 -22.63 4.21 -18.26
CA GLU A 89 -24.08 4.22 -18.01
C GLU A 89 -24.42 4.22 -16.51
N GLY A 90 -23.42 4.20 -15.63
CA GLY A 90 -23.59 4.18 -14.18
C GLY A 90 -23.99 2.81 -13.62
N ARG A 91 -23.81 1.73 -14.40
CA ARG A 91 -24.06 0.36 -13.95
C ARG A 91 -22.82 -0.23 -13.30
N VAL A 92 -23.02 -1.04 -12.27
CA VAL A 92 -21.95 -1.81 -11.65
C VAL A 92 -21.52 -2.94 -12.59
N VAL A 93 -20.24 -2.96 -12.96
CA VAL A 93 -19.62 -3.96 -13.85
C VAL A 93 -18.59 -4.84 -13.14
N GLY A 94 -18.29 -4.54 -11.87
CA GLY A 94 -17.42 -5.37 -11.04
C GLY A 94 -17.59 -5.02 -9.56
N ARG A 95 -17.42 -6.02 -8.70
CA ARG A 95 -17.47 -5.89 -7.25
C ARG A 95 -16.35 -6.71 -6.62
N GLN A 96 -15.73 -6.15 -5.59
CA GLN A 96 -14.84 -6.87 -4.67
C GLN A 96 -15.23 -6.48 -3.25
N ALA A 97 -15.60 -7.47 -2.44
CA ALA A 97 -16.00 -7.26 -1.06
C ALA A 97 -14.83 -7.53 -0.13
N GLU A 98 -14.79 -6.81 1.00
CA GLU A 98 -13.85 -7.05 2.11
C GLU A 98 -12.38 -7.15 1.66
N VAL A 99 -11.96 -6.23 0.79
CA VAL A 99 -10.57 -6.10 0.39
C VAL A 99 -9.79 -5.53 1.56
N SER A 100 -8.97 -6.38 2.19
CA SER A 100 -8.11 -5.98 3.31
C SER A 100 -6.65 -5.84 2.86
N THR A 101 -6.02 -4.74 3.27
CA THR A 101 -4.60 -4.50 3.02
C THR A 101 -3.90 -3.90 4.25
N PRO A 102 -2.74 -4.44 4.68
CA PRO A 102 -2.08 -5.64 4.16
C PRO A 102 -2.95 -6.91 4.36
N PRO A 103 -2.74 -7.97 3.56
CA PRO A 103 -3.56 -9.19 3.67
C PRO A 103 -3.39 -9.84 5.04
N ASP A 104 -4.47 -10.40 5.57
CA ASP A 104 -4.44 -11.14 6.83
C ASP A 104 -3.67 -12.46 6.67
N LEU A 105 -2.86 -12.79 7.67
CA LEU A 105 -2.04 -14.01 7.70
C LEU A 105 -2.36 -14.82 8.96
N TYR A 106 -2.93 -16.01 8.78
CA TYR A 106 -3.26 -16.92 9.87
C TYR A 106 -2.24 -18.06 9.93
N TRP A 107 -1.66 -18.28 11.12
CA TRP A 107 -0.81 -19.43 11.40
C TRP A 107 -1.64 -20.47 12.16
N GLN A 108 -1.70 -21.70 11.65
CA GLN A 108 -2.10 -22.85 12.45
C GLN A 108 -0.83 -23.48 13.01
N ILE A 109 -0.59 -23.26 14.31
CA ILE A 109 0.52 -23.91 15.01
C ILE A 109 0.00 -25.27 15.49
N TYR A 110 0.65 -26.34 15.02
CA TYR A 110 0.41 -27.72 15.43
C TYR A 110 1.35 -28.13 16.55
#